data_AF-A0A9P6DD07-F1
#
_entry.id   AF-A0A9P6DD07-F1
#
_cell.length_a   1.000
_cell.length_b   1.000
_cell.length_c   1.000
_cell.angle_alpha   90.00
_cell.angle_beta   90.00
_cell.angle_gamma   90.00
#
_symmetry.space_group_name_H-M   'P 1'
#
loop_
_entity.id
_entity.type
_entity.pdbx_description
1 polymer ?
#
loop_
_entity_poly.entity_id
_entity_poly.type
_entity_poly.pdbx_seq_one_letter_code
_entity_poly.pdbx_strand_id
1 'polypeptide(L)'
;MRLSCVCYLAAYAVYTSASLYPTAPVAATTWIAGTSHWTTWIGDKAAPRLSHIGPITINMYSENDTFVQTLARNVSPTKRKHKVHIPKYIYSDDSKL
;
A
#
# COMPACT_ATOMS: atom_id res chain seq x y z
N MET A 1 14.03 -40.74 -21.04
CA MET A 1 14.64 -39.40 -20.92
C MET A 1 13.65 -38.32 -21.36
N ARG A 2 12.74 -37.89 -20.48
CA ARG A 2 12.01 -36.61 -20.62
C ARG A 2 11.75 -35.99 -19.23
N LEU A 3 12.82 -35.94 -18.42
CA LEU A 3 12.85 -35.22 -17.13
C LEU A 3 13.01 -33.69 -17.32
N SER A 4 13.18 -33.22 -18.56
CA SER A 4 13.62 -31.86 -18.87
C SER A 4 12.54 -30.77 -18.74
N CYS A 5 11.26 -31.14 -18.62
CA CYS A 5 10.15 -30.18 -18.59
C CYS A 5 9.80 -29.72 -17.16
N VAL A 6 9.91 -30.63 -16.18
CA VAL A 6 9.47 -30.37 -14.79
C VAL A 6 10.42 -29.38 -14.08
N CYS A 7 11.72 -29.41 -14.38
CA CYS A 7 12.68 -28.48 -13.79
C CYS A 7 12.51 -27.04 -14.27
N TYR A 8 11.98 -26.82 -15.47
CA TYR A 8 11.78 -25.47 -16.02
C TYR A 8 10.61 -24.73 -15.35
N LEU A 9 9.57 -25.45 -14.91
CA LEU A 9 8.43 -24.85 -14.22
C LEU A 9 8.75 -24.50 -12.76
N ALA A 10 9.58 -25.29 -12.08
CA ALA A 10 9.99 -25.00 -10.69
C ALA A 10 10.89 -23.75 -10.57
N ALA A 11 11.66 -23.41 -11.61
CA ALA A 11 12.56 -22.26 -11.59
C ALA A 11 11.85 -20.88 -11.64
N TYR A 12 10.57 -20.82 -12.00
CA TYR A 12 9.82 -19.57 -12.06
C TYR A 12 9.14 -19.18 -10.75
N ALA A 13 9.08 -20.08 -9.76
CA ALA A 13 8.40 -19.82 -8.49
C ALA A 13 9.20 -18.90 -7.53
N VAL A 14 10.43 -18.53 -7.87
CA VAL A 14 11.37 -17.86 -6.94
C VAL A 14 11.35 -16.33 -7.00
N TYR A 15 10.57 -15.71 -7.89
CA TYR A 15 10.73 -14.28 -8.21
C TYR A 15 9.54 -13.37 -7.88
N THR A 16 8.73 -13.71 -6.88
CA THR A 16 7.80 -12.74 -6.30
C THR A 16 8.24 -12.36 -4.89
N SER A 17 9.37 -11.66 -4.79
CA SER A 17 9.66 -10.87 -3.60
C SER A 17 8.70 -9.68 -3.59
N ALA A 18 7.50 -9.89 -3.05
CA ALA A 18 6.62 -8.82 -2.63
C ALA A 18 7.28 -8.15 -1.42
N SER A 19 8.23 -7.26 -1.68
CA SER A 19 8.83 -6.43 -0.65
C SER A 19 7.73 -5.50 -0.13
N LEU A 20 7.20 -5.81 1.05
CA LEU A 20 6.52 -4.82 1.87
C LEU A 20 7.59 -3.76 2.16
N TYR A 21 7.47 -2.56 1.58
CA TYR A 21 8.24 -1.41 2.00
C TYR A 21 7.45 -0.77 3.12
N PRO A 22 7.72 -1.06 4.40
CA PRO A 22 7.09 -0.32 5.47
C PRO A 22 7.50 1.13 5.29
N THR A 23 6.55 1.98 4.89
CA THR A 23 6.70 3.41 5.11
C THR A 23 6.74 3.56 6.63
N ALA A 24 7.94 3.75 7.20
CA ALA A 24 8.07 4.05 8.61
C ALA A 24 7.09 5.19 8.92
N PRO A 25 6.10 4.99 9.81
CA PRO A 25 5.08 6.00 10.03
C PRO A 25 5.76 7.27 10.53
N VAL A 26 5.66 8.34 9.74
CA VAL A 26 6.22 9.64 10.08
C VAL A 26 5.29 10.27 11.11
N ALA A 27 5.51 9.91 12.38
CA ALA A 27 4.86 10.46 13.58
C ALA A 27 3.34 10.23 13.70
N ALA A 28 2.88 10.12 14.95
CA ALA A 28 1.47 10.10 15.32
C ALA A 28 0.79 11.41 14.87
N THR A 29 0.30 11.43 13.64
CA THR A 29 -0.39 12.58 13.06
C THR A 29 -1.89 12.34 13.24
N THR A 30 -2.55 13.15 14.07
CA THR A 30 -4.01 13.12 14.21
C THR A 30 -4.66 13.88 13.06
N TRP A 31 -5.58 13.24 12.35
CA TRP A 31 -6.42 13.87 11.33
C TRP A 31 -7.86 13.95 11.80
N ILE A 32 -8.54 15.05 11.45
CA ILE A 32 -9.94 15.24 11.77
C ILE A 32 -10.77 14.52 10.70
N ALA A 33 -11.80 13.79 11.12
CA ALA A 33 -12.72 13.14 10.20
C ALA A 33 -13.52 14.19 9.40
N GLY A 34 -13.79 13.91 8.12
CA GLY A 34 -14.48 14.83 7.21
C GLY A 34 -13.59 15.92 6.60
N THR A 35 -12.29 15.94 6.87
CA THR A 35 -11.35 16.91 6.28
C THR A 35 -10.33 16.25 5.35
N SER A 36 -9.75 17.06 4.47
CA SER A 36 -8.70 16.60 3.57
C SER A 36 -7.31 16.97 4.08
N HIS A 37 -6.40 16.01 4.04
CA HIS A 37 -5.03 16.16 4.51
C HIS A 37 -4.02 15.75 3.45
N TRP A 38 -2.85 16.35 3.49
CA TRP A 38 -1.72 15.91 2.68
C TRP A 38 -1.02 14.76 3.39
N THR A 39 -0.98 13.61 2.74
CA THR A 39 -0.06 12.53 3.10
C THR A 39 1.20 12.66 2.28
N THR A 40 2.34 12.43 2.91
CA THR A 40 3.67 12.59 2.31
C THR A 40 4.52 11.36 2.59
N TRP A 41 5.37 10.99 1.64
CA TRP A 41 6.32 9.90 1.79
C TRP A 41 7.66 10.29 1.17
N ILE A 42 8.72 9.65 1.63
CA ILE A 42 10.08 9.87 1.15
C ILE A 42 10.53 8.67 0.32
N GLY A 43 11.46 8.91 -0.60
CA GLY A 43 12.25 7.84 -1.22
C GLY A 43 13.53 7.69 -0.43
N ASP A 44 13.80 6.50 0.10
CA ASP A 44 15.00 6.15 0.86
C ASP A 44 16.23 5.91 -0.04
N LYS A 45 16.08 6.06 -1.36
CA LYS A 45 17.08 5.78 -2.42
C LYS A 45 17.44 4.29 -2.54
N ALA A 46 16.83 3.41 -1.75
CA ALA A 46 16.99 1.97 -1.90
C ALA A 46 16.31 1.50 -3.19
N ALA A 47 16.72 0.33 -3.68
CA ALA A 47 16.07 -0.32 -4.79
C ALA A 47 14.82 -1.06 -4.30
N PRO A 48 13.71 -1.05 -5.07
CA PRO A 48 13.46 -0.30 -6.28
C PRO A 48 13.24 1.18 -5.96
N ARG A 49 13.80 2.04 -6.81
CA ARG A 49 13.56 3.49 -6.74
C ARG A 49 12.07 3.76 -6.94
N LEU A 50 11.55 4.85 -6.37
CA LEU A 50 10.15 5.29 -6.57
C LEU A 50 9.75 5.36 -8.06
N SER A 51 10.68 5.67 -8.96
CA SER A 51 10.45 5.71 -10.41
C SER A 51 10.20 4.35 -11.06
N HIS A 52 10.58 3.26 -10.38
CA HIS A 52 10.39 1.88 -10.83
C HIS A 52 9.18 1.21 -10.15
N ILE A 53 8.52 1.91 -9.22
CA ILE A 53 7.30 1.45 -8.57
C ILE A 53 6.12 1.89 -9.45
N GLY A 54 5.17 0.97 -9.69
CA GLY A 54 3.93 1.28 -10.37
C GLY A 54 3.03 2.24 -9.57
N PRO A 55 1.83 2.57 -10.08
CA PRO A 55 0.87 3.37 -9.33
C PRO A 55 0.55 2.73 -7.98
N ILE A 56 0.48 3.54 -6.92
CA ILE A 56 0.19 3.07 -5.55
C ILE A 56 -1.27 3.32 -5.17
N THR A 57 -1.74 2.55 -4.20
CA THR A 57 -3.05 2.70 -3.57
C THR A 57 -2.86 3.12 -2.12
N ILE A 58 -3.65 4.08 -1.65
CA ILE A 58 -3.65 4.53 -0.26
C ILE A 58 -4.91 3.99 0.39
N ASN A 59 -4.75 3.10 1.36
CA ASN A 59 -5.82 2.49 2.12
C ASN A 59 -5.83 3.02 3.55
N MET A 60 -7.01 3.05 4.15
CA MET A 60 -7.24 3.33 5.55
C MET A 60 -7.56 2.03 6.26
N TYR A 61 -6.90 1.81 7.39
CA TYR A 61 -7.12 0.67 8.29
C TYR A 61 -7.47 1.20 9.67
N SER A 62 -8.27 0.46 10.42
CA SER A 62 -8.55 0.72 11.83
C SER A 62 -7.57 -0.03 12.73
N GLU A 63 -7.82 0.02 14.04
CA GLU A 63 -7.15 -0.86 15.00
C GLU A 63 -7.27 -2.33 14.54
N ASN A 64 -6.21 -3.11 14.80
CA ASN A 64 -6.07 -4.52 14.41
C ASN A 64 -5.99 -4.78 12.89
N ASP A 65 -5.42 -3.85 12.11
CA ASP A 65 -5.20 -3.99 10.66
C ASP A 65 -6.48 -4.30 9.86
N THR A 66 -7.64 -3.91 10.38
CA THR A 66 -8.92 -4.10 9.68
C THR A 66 -9.07 -3.05 8.59
N PHE A 67 -9.26 -3.49 7.35
CA PHE A 67 -9.46 -2.59 6.22
C PHE A 67 -10.75 -1.80 6.40
N VAL A 68 -10.66 -0.47 6.31
CA VAL A 68 -11.81 0.43 6.37
C VAL A 68 -12.24 0.81 4.96
N GLN A 69 -11.34 1.46 4.21
CA GLN A 69 -11.63 1.91 2.84
C GLN A 69 -10.36 2.29 2.07
N THR A 70 -10.49 2.39 0.76
CA THR A 70 -9.47 2.99 -0.10
C THR A 70 -9.66 4.51 -0.19
N LEU A 71 -8.64 5.28 0.20
CA LEU A 71 -8.63 6.75 0.16
C LEU A 71 -8.22 7.30 -1.22
N ALA A 72 -7.34 6.59 -1.93
CA ALA A 72 -6.91 6.97 -3.28
C ALA A 72 -6.38 5.76 -4.05
N ARG A 73 -6.57 5.78 -5.38
CA ARG A 73 -6.04 4.79 -6.33
C ARG A 73 -5.18 5.48 -7.39
N ASN A 74 -4.32 4.71 -8.06
CA ASN A 74 -3.48 5.18 -9.16
C ASN A 74 -2.62 6.41 -8.80
N VAL A 75 -2.14 6.47 -7.56
CA VAL A 75 -1.31 7.58 -7.08
C VAL A 75 0.10 7.38 -7.61
N SER A 76 0.68 8.44 -8.19
CA SER A 76 2.07 8.39 -8.65
C SER A 76 3.03 8.47 -7.46
N PRO A 77 3.88 7.45 -7.23
CA PRO A 77 4.82 7.44 -6.09
C PRO A 77 5.89 8.54 -6.20
N THR A 78 6.21 9.01 -7.41
CA THR A 78 7.22 10.05 -7.64
C THR A 78 6.77 11.44 -7.21
N LYS A 79 5.46 11.67 -7.02
CA LYS A 79 4.92 12.94 -6.51
C LYS A 79 5.25 13.18 -5.04
N ARG A 80 5.61 12.14 -4.28
CA ARG A 80 5.98 12.19 -2.84
C ARG A 80 4.93 12.75 -1.88
N LYS A 81 3.77 13.14 -2.40
CA LYS A 81 2.62 13.60 -1.63
C LYS A 81 1.32 13.40 -2.40
N HIS A 82 0.23 13.20 -1.66
CA HIS A 82 -1.12 13.16 -2.20
C HIS A 82 -2.11 13.74 -1.19
N LYS A 83 -3.16 14.42 -1.67
CA LYS A 83 -4.22 14.93 -0.81
C LYS A 83 -5.29 13.84 -0.69
N VAL A 84 -5.52 13.36 0.52
CA VAL A 84 -6.57 12.37 0.82
C VAL A 84 -7.71 13.03 1.58
N HIS A 85 -8.93 12.55 1.40
CA HIS A 85 -10.09 12.97 2.18
C HIS A 85 -10.42 11.90 3.22
N ILE A 86 -10.48 12.28 4.49
CA ILE A 86 -10.82 11.38 5.58
C ILE A 86 -12.33 11.38 5.73
N PRO A 87 -12.99 10.22 5.63
CA PRO A 87 -14.44 10.15 5.70
C PRO A 87 -14.91 10.54 7.11
N LYS A 88 -16.12 11.09 7.21
CA LYS A 88 -16.73 11.40 8.51
C LYS A 88 -17.20 10.15 9.25
N TYR A 89 -17.53 9.10 8.51
CA TYR A 89 -18.02 7.83 9.02
C TYR A 89 -17.10 6.71 8.53
N ILE A 90 -16.57 5.95 9.46
CA ILE A 90 -15.91 4.67 9.20
C ILE A 90 -17.06 3.66 9.10
N TYR A 91 -17.17 2.95 7.98
CA TYR A 91 -18.22 1.94 7.80
C TYR A 91 -18.21 0.97 9.00
N SER A 92 -19.38 0.82 9.63
CA SER A 92 -19.57 -0.03 10.81
C SER A 92 -19.41 -1.48 10.42
N ASP A 93 -18.71 -2.21 11.27
CA ASP A 93 -18.54 -3.65 11.27
C ASP A 93 -19.87 -4.40 11.01
N ASP A 94 -19.92 -5.16 9.91
CA ASP A 94 -21.03 -6.07 9.57
C ASP A 94 -20.95 -7.39 10.39
N SER A 95 -20.12 -7.48 11.43
CA SER A 95 -20.02 -8.65 12.32
C SER A 95 -21.21 -8.88 13.28
N LYS A 96 -22.34 -8.20 13.05
CA LYS A 96 -23.60 -8.42 13.77
C LYS A 96 -24.78 -8.71 12.84
N LEU A 97 -24.65 -9.75 12.01
CA LEU A 97 -25.79 -10.48 11.45
C LEU A 97 -25.57 -11.99 11.62
#